data_AF-X0WMV5-F1
#
_entry.id   AF-X0WMV5-F1
#
_cell.length_a   1.000
_cell.length_b   1.000
_cell.length_c   1.000
_cell.angle_alpha   90.00
_cell.angle_beta   90.00
_cell.angle_gamma   90.00
#
_symmetry.space_group_name_H-M   'P 1'
#
loop_
_entity.id
_entity.type
_entity.pdbx_description
1 polymer ?
#
loop_
_entity_poly.entity_id
_entity_poly.type
_entity_poly.pdbx_seq_one_letter_code
_entity_poly.pdbx_strand_id
1 'polypeptide(L)'
;MLSVAPFYKNKAAAIPFKEDYGIKPKHTTGWDSGGFQFLMGKLDIGDPEMLPCGMQVPSSAQETIDIYKRVGVKKTDYPIQLDLPPRYDQTPDVRKQLITRSVGYYYEMAAVIPQTVPVIHGWTMDEMKYNLELINDPDKAEVAVGTFLSEMRGVWTMGNMNPH
;
A
#
# COMPACT_ATOMS: atom_id res chain seq x y z
N MET A 1 -12.59 1.92 -5.73
CA MET A 1 -11.12 1.92 -5.58
C MET A 1 -10.51 1.88 -6.97
N LEU A 2 -9.50 2.70 -7.24
CA LEU A 2 -8.84 2.82 -8.55
C LEU A 2 -7.37 2.48 -8.39
N SER A 3 -6.81 1.68 -9.30
CA SER A 3 -5.40 1.32 -9.25
C SER A 3 -4.58 2.26 -10.12
N VAL A 4 -3.42 2.68 -9.64
CA VAL A 4 -2.48 3.49 -10.41
C VAL A 4 -1.42 2.68 -11.14
N ALA A 5 -1.46 1.34 -11.01
CA ALA A 5 -0.56 0.41 -11.69
C ALA A 5 -0.36 0.68 -13.20
N PRO A 6 -1.38 1.07 -13.99
CA PRO A 6 -1.19 1.36 -15.42
C PRO A 6 -0.23 2.54 -15.69
N PHE A 7 -0.11 3.48 -14.75
CA PHE A 7 0.63 4.74 -14.98
C PHE A 7 2.13 4.65 -14.74
N TYR A 8 2.63 3.55 -14.16
CA TYR A 8 4.08 3.31 -14.07
C TYR A 8 4.71 3.20 -15.46
N LYS A 9 3.98 2.64 -16.44
CA LYS A 9 4.45 2.53 -17.84
C LYS A 9 4.10 3.75 -18.70
N ASN A 10 3.02 4.45 -18.37
CA ASN A 10 2.57 5.62 -19.12
C ASN A 10 2.07 6.73 -18.17
N LYS A 11 3.02 7.52 -17.66
CA LYS A 11 2.74 8.64 -16.72
C LYS A 11 1.88 9.74 -17.33
N ALA A 12 1.84 9.88 -18.65
CA ALA A 12 1.03 10.90 -19.32
C ALA A 12 -0.48 10.58 -19.22
N ALA A 13 -0.84 9.30 -19.24
CA ALA A 13 -2.23 8.85 -19.09
C ALA A 13 -2.81 9.09 -17.68
N ALA A 14 -1.98 9.41 -16.70
CA ALA A 14 -2.43 9.74 -15.35
C ALA A 14 -3.22 11.06 -15.29
N ILE A 15 -2.90 12.03 -16.16
CA ILE A 15 -3.48 13.38 -16.13
C ILE A 15 -4.98 13.37 -16.47
N PRO A 16 -5.45 12.78 -17.58
CA PRO A 16 -6.87 12.76 -17.92
C PRO A 16 -7.67 11.73 -17.10
N PHE A 17 -7.02 10.84 -16.35
CA PHE A 17 -7.66 9.64 -15.78
C PHE A 17 -8.94 9.92 -15.00
N LYS A 18 -8.97 11.00 -14.18
CA LYS A 18 -10.19 11.34 -13.45
C LYS A 18 -11.35 11.72 -14.39
N GLU A 19 -11.05 12.45 -15.45
CA GLU A 19 -12.04 12.86 -16.44
C GLU A 19 -12.55 11.67 -17.26
N ASP A 20 -11.64 10.80 -17.70
CA ASP A 20 -11.95 9.58 -18.47
C ASP A 20 -12.94 8.65 -17.73
N TYR A 21 -12.88 8.65 -16.40
CA TYR A 21 -13.76 7.85 -15.53
C TYR A 21 -14.90 8.65 -14.90
N GLY A 22 -15.14 9.89 -15.34
CA GLY A 22 -16.23 10.74 -14.85
C GLY A 22 -16.13 11.11 -13.36
N ILE A 23 -14.93 11.09 -12.80
CA ILE A 23 -14.65 11.40 -11.39
C ILE A 23 -14.67 12.91 -11.22
N LYS A 24 -15.75 13.40 -10.62
CA LYS A 24 -15.95 14.82 -10.32
C LYS A 24 -15.20 15.23 -9.05
N PRO A 25 -14.88 16.54 -8.88
CA PRO A 25 -14.20 17.03 -7.67
C PRO A 25 -14.87 16.64 -6.34
N LYS A 26 -16.20 16.49 -6.33
CA LYS A 26 -16.99 16.11 -5.15
C LYS A 26 -16.87 14.64 -4.73
N HIS A 27 -16.35 13.75 -5.58
CA HIS A 27 -16.26 12.32 -5.25
C HIS A 27 -14.99 12.05 -4.43
N THR A 28 -15.11 11.38 -3.29
CA THR A 28 -13.94 10.81 -2.60
C THR A 28 -13.54 9.48 -3.22
N THR A 29 -12.24 9.27 -3.44
CA THR A 29 -11.73 8.09 -4.13
C THR A 29 -10.65 7.39 -3.31
N GLY A 30 -10.72 6.06 -3.23
CA GLY A 30 -9.61 5.23 -2.75
C GLY A 30 -8.69 4.85 -3.89
N TRP A 31 -7.37 4.99 -3.70
CA TRP A 31 -6.34 4.73 -4.69
C TRP A 31 -5.45 3.58 -4.25
N ASP A 32 -5.40 2.53 -5.06
CA ASP A 32 -4.48 1.40 -4.90
C ASP A 32 -3.16 1.71 -5.61
N SER A 33 -2.05 1.47 -4.91
CA SER A 33 -0.69 1.77 -5.38
C SER A 33 -0.22 0.84 -6.49
N GLY A 34 -0.83 -0.35 -6.60
CA GLY A 34 -0.39 -1.40 -7.51
C GLY A 34 0.82 -2.20 -7.02
N GLY A 35 1.09 -2.18 -5.70
CA GLY A 35 2.22 -2.87 -5.07
C GLY A 35 2.33 -4.35 -5.41
N PHE A 36 1.18 -5.05 -5.44
CA PHE A 36 1.10 -6.45 -5.84
C PHE A 36 1.67 -6.73 -7.25
N GLN A 37 1.53 -5.80 -8.19
CA GLN A 37 1.98 -5.98 -9.56
C GLN A 37 3.51 -5.94 -9.70
N PHE A 38 4.23 -5.29 -8.77
CA PHE A 38 5.70 -5.36 -8.70
C PHE A 38 6.17 -6.75 -8.32
N LEU A 39 5.55 -7.36 -7.30
CA LEU A 39 5.90 -8.72 -6.87
C LEU A 39 5.61 -9.79 -7.94
N MET A 40 4.62 -9.53 -8.80
CA MET A 40 4.30 -10.39 -9.94
C MET A 40 5.20 -10.17 -11.16
N GLY A 41 6.17 -9.24 -11.10
CA GLY A 41 7.03 -8.87 -12.23
C GLY A 41 6.28 -8.23 -13.40
N LYS A 42 5.08 -7.68 -13.16
CA LYS A 42 4.23 -7.06 -14.20
C LYS A 42 4.55 -5.58 -14.40
N LEU A 43 5.11 -4.94 -13.38
CA LEU A 43 5.64 -3.59 -13.42
C LEU A 43 7.16 -3.63 -13.39
N ASP A 44 7.77 -2.69 -14.09
CA ASP A 44 9.22 -2.52 -14.09
C ASP A 44 9.63 -1.85 -12.79
N ILE A 45 10.57 -2.45 -12.06
CA ILE A 45 11.14 -1.88 -10.85
C ILE A 45 12.28 -0.98 -11.32
N GLY A 46 11.97 0.28 -11.63
CA GLY A 46 12.92 1.20 -12.27
C GLY A 46 14.26 1.25 -11.55
N ASP A 47 14.27 1.67 -10.29
CA ASP A 47 15.44 1.62 -9.41
C ASP A 47 15.22 0.54 -8.34
N PRO A 48 15.82 -0.66 -8.48
CA PRO A 48 15.59 -1.76 -7.55
C PRO A 48 16.55 -1.75 -6.36
N GLU A 49 16.00 -2.06 -5.19
CA GLU A 49 16.73 -2.47 -3.99
C GLU A 49 16.67 -4.00 -3.85
N MET A 50 17.78 -4.60 -3.43
CA MET A 50 17.84 -6.03 -3.10
C MET A 50 17.65 -6.22 -1.59
N LEU A 51 16.56 -6.88 -1.20
CA LEU A 51 16.36 -7.27 0.19
C LEU A 51 17.31 -8.42 0.58
N PRO A 52 17.62 -8.60 1.88
CA PRO A 52 18.45 -9.71 2.36
C PRO A 52 17.94 -11.10 1.93
N CYS A 53 16.63 -11.24 1.71
CA CYS A 53 16.00 -12.44 1.17
C CYS A 53 16.22 -12.67 -0.34
N GLY A 54 16.94 -11.79 -1.03
CA GLY A 54 17.21 -11.87 -2.47
C GLY A 54 16.07 -11.40 -3.37
N MET A 55 15.04 -10.75 -2.81
CA MET A 55 13.95 -10.16 -3.58
C MET A 55 14.30 -8.75 -4.03
N GLN A 56 14.05 -8.45 -5.31
CA GLN A 56 14.09 -7.09 -5.83
C GLN A 56 12.76 -6.38 -5.55
N VAL A 57 12.86 -5.17 -5.02
CA VAL A 57 11.72 -4.29 -4.73
C VAL A 57 12.09 -2.85 -5.13
N PRO A 58 11.14 -1.92 -5.29
CA PRO A 58 11.48 -0.51 -5.52
C PRO A 58 12.41 0.06 -4.43
N SER A 59 13.39 0.88 -4.80
CA SER A 59 14.28 1.53 -3.82
C SER A 59 13.60 2.69 -3.07
N SER A 60 12.44 3.16 -3.55
CA SER A 60 11.65 4.23 -2.94
C SER A 60 10.22 4.22 -3.46
N ALA A 61 9.31 4.83 -2.69
CA ALA A 61 7.93 5.12 -3.11
C ALA A 61 7.80 6.38 -4.00
N GLN A 62 8.90 7.06 -4.36
CA GLN A 62 8.86 8.33 -5.08
C GLN A 62 8.07 8.27 -6.39
N GLU A 63 8.18 7.17 -7.14
CA GLU A 63 7.43 7.01 -8.38
C GLU A 63 5.92 6.93 -8.13
N THR A 64 5.49 6.21 -7.10
CA THR A 64 4.09 6.13 -6.68
C THR A 64 3.57 7.51 -6.24
N ILE A 65 4.38 8.27 -5.48
CA ILE A 65 4.06 9.64 -5.06
C ILE A 65 3.82 10.54 -6.27
N ASP A 66 4.71 10.48 -7.26
CA ASP A 66 4.59 11.28 -8.48
C ASP A 66 3.34 10.92 -9.28
N ILE A 67 3.02 9.63 -9.37
CA ILE A 67 1.80 9.17 -10.03
C ILE A 67 0.55 9.67 -9.28
N TYR A 68 0.50 9.56 -7.96
CA TYR A 68 -0.59 10.09 -7.14
C TYR A 68 -0.79 11.60 -7.32
N LYS A 69 0.30 12.37 -7.41
CA LYS A 69 0.22 13.80 -7.73
C LYS A 69 -0.34 14.03 -9.14
N ARG A 70 0.08 13.23 -10.14
CA ARG A 70 -0.35 13.36 -11.54
C ARG A 70 -1.82 13.02 -11.76
N VAL A 71 -2.35 11.98 -11.10
CA VAL A 71 -3.79 11.67 -11.13
C VAL A 71 -4.62 12.65 -10.28
N GLY A 72 -3.96 13.57 -9.59
CA GLY A 72 -4.58 14.63 -8.80
C GLY A 72 -5.22 14.14 -7.51
N VAL A 73 -4.60 13.19 -6.79
CA VAL A 73 -5.06 12.76 -5.45
C VAL A 73 -5.27 13.99 -4.57
N LYS A 74 -6.46 14.12 -3.97
CA LYS A 74 -6.81 15.25 -3.09
C LYS A 74 -6.80 14.85 -1.61
N LYS A 75 -6.86 15.85 -0.73
CA LYS A 75 -6.85 15.65 0.73
C LYS A 75 -7.98 14.75 1.26
N THR A 76 -9.12 14.71 0.57
CA THR A 76 -10.27 13.88 0.96
C THR A 76 -10.28 12.52 0.27
N ASP A 77 -9.27 12.19 -0.54
CA ASP A 77 -9.09 10.85 -1.12
C ASP A 77 -8.33 9.95 -0.13
N TYR A 78 -8.38 8.64 -0.36
CA TYR A 78 -7.69 7.62 0.44
C TYR A 78 -6.60 6.93 -0.39
N PRO A 79 -5.42 7.55 -0.56
CA PRO A 79 -4.28 6.92 -1.22
C PRO A 79 -3.70 5.82 -0.35
N ILE A 80 -3.68 4.57 -0.83
CA ILE A 80 -3.06 3.44 -0.14
C ILE A 80 -1.56 3.50 -0.40
N GLN A 81 -0.75 3.19 0.61
CA GLN A 81 0.71 3.12 0.46
C GLN A 81 1.13 2.15 -0.67
N LEU A 82 2.33 2.36 -1.22
CA LEU A 82 3.03 1.29 -1.94
C LEU A 82 3.26 0.15 -0.96
N ASP A 83 2.74 -1.03 -1.28
CA ASP A 83 2.79 -2.19 -0.39
C ASP A 83 3.46 -3.39 -1.06
N LEU A 84 4.02 -4.27 -0.24
CA LEU A 84 4.71 -5.48 -0.67
C LEU A 84 4.01 -6.68 -0.02
N PRO A 85 2.86 -7.12 -0.55
CA PRO A 85 2.07 -8.17 0.09
C PRO A 85 2.86 -9.49 0.14
N PRO A 86 3.20 -9.99 1.35
CA PRO A 86 3.95 -11.23 1.47
C PRO A 86 3.14 -12.43 0.98
N ARG A 87 3.77 -13.39 0.31
CA ARG A 87 3.13 -14.65 -0.09
C ARG A 87 3.11 -15.63 1.09
N TYR A 88 2.08 -16.46 1.18
CA TYR A 88 1.92 -17.41 2.29
C TYR A 88 3.03 -18.47 2.35
N ASP A 89 3.59 -18.83 1.19
CA ASP A 89 4.62 -19.85 1.03
C ASP A 89 6.04 -19.35 1.37
N GLN A 90 6.20 -18.04 1.56
CA GLN A 90 7.46 -17.46 2.02
C GLN A 90 7.71 -17.77 3.50
N THR A 91 8.97 -17.93 3.89
CA THR A 91 9.33 -18.09 5.31
C THR A 91 8.96 -16.84 6.13
N PRO A 92 8.67 -16.96 7.43
CA PRO A 92 8.34 -15.81 8.28
C PRO A 92 9.34 -14.64 8.19
N ASP A 93 10.64 -14.92 8.12
CA ASP A 93 11.68 -13.88 8.04
C ASP A 93 11.59 -13.06 6.74
N VAL A 94 11.35 -13.73 5.61
CA VAL A 94 11.11 -13.06 4.32
C VAL A 94 9.86 -12.18 4.39
N ARG A 95 8.78 -12.67 5.01
CA ARG A 95 7.53 -11.91 5.15
C ARG A 95 7.71 -10.68 6.03
N LYS A 96 8.46 -10.81 7.14
CA LYS A 96 8.82 -9.68 8.00
C LYS A 96 9.66 -8.65 7.27
N GLN A 97 10.64 -9.05 6.46
CA GLN A 97 11.43 -8.11 5.64
C GLN A 97 10.56 -7.31 4.66
N LEU A 98 9.61 -7.97 3.98
CA LEU A 98 8.65 -7.29 3.10
C LEU A 98 7.74 -6.34 3.89
N ILE A 99 7.25 -6.75 5.05
CA ILE A 99 6.48 -5.91 5.97
C ILE A 99 7.27 -4.65 6.35
N THR A 100 8.50 -4.81 6.84
CA THR A 100 9.35 -3.67 7.24
C THR A 100 9.55 -2.71 6.09
N ARG A 101 9.83 -3.23 4.89
CA ARG A 101 10.05 -2.38 3.73
C ARG A 101 8.77 -1.65 3.28
N SER A 102 7.64 -2.36 3.31
CA SER A 102 6.31 -1.80 3.06
C SER A 102 6.02 -0.62 4.00
N VAL A 103 6.32 -0.75 5.30
CA VAL A 103 6.17 0.34 6.27
C VAL A 103 7.12 1.51 5.96
N GLY A 104 8.33 1.24 5.45
CA GLY A 104 9.23 2.29 4.96
C GLY A 104 8.57 3.16 3.88
N TYR A 105 7.92 2.55 2.89
CA TYR A 105 7.20 3.28 1.86
C TYR A 105 6.04 4.10 2.41
N TYR A 106 5.33 3.60 3.44
CA TYR A 106 4.31 4.37 4.11
C TYR A 106 4.85 5.70 4.62
N TYR A 107 5.96 5.69 5.37
CA TYR A 107 6.52 6.91 5.94
C TYR A 107 7.07 7.85 4.84
N GLU A 108 7.69 7.32 3.79
CA GLU A 108 8.10 8.10 2.61
C GLU A 108 6.90 8.82 1.97
N MET A 109 5.80 8.10 1.77
CA MET A 109 4.59 8.64 1.15
C MET A 109 3.84 9.61 2.07
N ALA A 110 3.69 9.27 3.35
CA ALA A 110 2.98 10.10 4.34
C ALA A 110 3.67 11.45 4.55
N ALA A 111 5.00 11.51 4.44
CA ALA A 111 5.74 12.77 4.48
C ALA A 111 5.35 13.76 3.36
N VAL A 112 4.81 13.26 2.24
CA VAL A 112 4.43 14.08 1.07
C VAL A 112 2.92 14.14 0.85
N ILE A 113 2.21 13.07 1.19
CA ILE A 113 0.78 12.87 1.05
C ILE A 113 0.26 12.42 2.43
N PRO A 114 -0.01 13.35 3.36
CA PRO A 114 -0.28 13.04 4.77
C PRO A 114 -1.48 12.11 4.99
N GLN A 115 -2.44 12.10 4.06
CA GLN A 115 -3.60 11.22 4.10
C GLN A 115 -3.33 9.80 3.54
N THR A 116 -2.07 9.44 3.29
CA THR A 116 -1.70 8.07 2.88
C THR A 116 -2.18 7.06 3.92
N VAL A 117 -2.84 6.01 3.47
CA VAL A 117 -3.39 4.94 4.31
C VAL A 117 -2.35 3.83 4.39
N PRO A 118 -1.83 3.51 5.60
CA PRO A 118 -0.93 2.39 5.79
C PRO A 118 -1.65 1.04 5.55
N VAL A 119 -0.88 0.02 5.18
CA VAL A 119 -1.35 -1.35 4.95
C VAL A 119 -0.70 -2.30 5.96
N ILE A 120 -1.53 -2.95 6.76
CA ILE A 120 -1.13 -4.01 7.67
C ILE A 120 -1.12 -5.34 6.91
N HIS A 121 0.03 -6.00 6.92
CA HIS A 121 0.22 -7.34 6.39
C HIS A 121 0.61 -8.32 7.49
N GLY A 122 0.20 -9.58 7.33
CA GLY A 122 0.63 -10.69 8.16
C GLY A 122 -0.26 -11.91 7.95
N TRP A 123 0.36 -13.08 7.86
CA TRP A 123 -0.35 -14.36 7.82
C TRP A 123 -0.58 -14.93 9.21
N THR A 124 0.16 -14.45 10.21
CA THR A 124 0.00 -14.81 11.62
C THR A 124 -0.32 -13.58 12.46
N MET A 125 -0.89 -13.81 13.65
CA MET A 125 -1.16 -12.73 14.60
C MET A 125 0.14 -12.01 15.02
N ASP A 126 1.25 -12.74 15.12
CA ASP A 126 2.55 -12.15 15.47
C ASP A 126 3.08 -11.23 14.37
N GLU A 127 2.86 -11.58 13.10
CA GLU A 127 3.21 -10.71 11.96
C GLU A 127 2.32 -9.46 11.91
N MET A 128 1.02 -9.61 12.19
CA MET A 128 0.09 -8.48 12.26
C MET A 128 0.47 -7.51 13.38
N LYS A 129 0.79 -8.03 14.58
CA LYS A 129 1.29 -7.21 15.70
C LYS A 129 2.60 -6.53 15.36
N TYR A 130 3.54 -7.28 14.77
CA TYR A 130 4.81 -6.73 14.31
C TYR A 130 4.62 -5.58 13.32
N ASN A 131 3.72 -5.73 12.35
CA ASN A 131 3.41 -4.66 11.40
C ASN A 131 2.80 -3.44 12.10
N LEU A 132 1.81 -3.65 12.99
CA LEU A 132 1.22 -2.56 13.78
C LEU A 132 2.23 -1.82 14.66
N GLU A 133 3.17 -2.53 15.29
CA GLU A 133 4.25 -1.93 16.08
C GLU A 133 5.20 -1.06 15.24
N LEU A 134 5.44 -1.45 13.97
CA LEU A 134 6.21 -0.64 13.03
C LEU A 134 5.45 0.61 12.58
N ILE A 135 4.13 0.51 12.43
CA ILE A 135 3.24 1.65 12.13
C ILE A 135 2.82 2.30 13.45
N ASN A 136 3.81 2.86 14.14
CA ASN A 136 3.59 3.63 15.36
C ASN A 136 3.27 5.08 15.01
N ASP A 137 2.08 5.30 14.42
CA ASP A 137 1.60 6.62 14.03
C ASP A 137 0.33 6.96 14.83
N PRO A 138 0.44 7.72 15.94
CA PRO A 138 -0.70 8.01 16.81
C PRO A 138 -1.74 8.92 16.16
N ASP A 139 -1.39 9.60 15.06
CA ASP A 139 -2.29 10.51 14.35
C ASP A 139 -3.05 9.82 13.20
N LYS A 140 -2.85 8.51 13.00
CA LYS A 140 -3.55 7.71 11.99
C LYS A 140 -4.75 6.96 12.56
N ALA A 141 -5.93 7.34 12.11
CA ALA A 141 -7.18 6.66 12.43
C ALA A 141 -7.55 5.55 11.43
N GLU A 142 -7.01 5.58 10.21
CA GLU A 142 -7.32 4.60 9.16
C GLU A 142 -6.15 3.68 8.83
N VAL A 143 -6.43 2.37 8.79
CA VAL A 143 -5.51 1.33 8.33
C VAL A 143 -6.22 0.46 7.29
N ALA A 144 -5.51 0.06 6.23
CA ALA A 144 -5.92 -1.00 5.33
C ALA A 144 -5.32 -2.33 5.79
N VAL A 145 -6.01 -3.45 5.57
CA VAL A 145 -5.49 -4.78 5.88
C VAL A 145 -5.30 -5.54 4.57
N GLY A 146 -4.04 -5.84 4.24
CA GLY A 146 -3.65 -6.60 3.06
C GLY A 146 -3.17 -7.98 3.47
N THR A 147 -3.62 -9.03 2.76
CA THR A 147 -3.15 -10.40 2.96
C THR A 147 -3.53 -11.01 4.32
N PHE A 148 -4.84 -11.13 4.57
CA PHE A 148 -5.40 -12.00 5.60
C PHE A 148 -6.35 -12.99 4.94
N LEU A 149 -5.89 -14.23 4.69
CA LEU A 149 -6.81 -15.34 4.42
C LEU A 149 -7.13 -15.98 5.75
N SER A 150 -8.40 -15.86 6.13
CA SER A 150 -8.97 -16.49 7.31
C SER A 150 -8.78 -18.01 7.24
N GLU A 151 -7.84 -18.56 8.01
CA GLU A 151 -8.04 -19.88 8.62
C GLU A 151 -9.06 -19.83 9.77
N MET A 152 -9.69 -18.68 10.01
CA MET A 152 -10.87 -18.60 10.88
C MET A 152 -12.15 -18.83 10.08
N ARG A 153 -12.60 -20.09 10.03
CA ARG A 153 -14.05 -20.38 10.07
C ARG A 153 -14.57 -19.83 11.41
N GLY A 154 -14.82 -18.53 11.46
CA GLY A 154 -15.18 -17.81 12.68
C GLY A 154 -15.17 -16.33 12.42
N VAL A 155 -16.35 -15.81 12.13
CA VAL A 155 -16.72 -14.41 11.85
C VAL A 155 -15.91 -13.41 12.69
N TRP A 156 -15.13 -12.56 12.02
CA TRP A 156 -14.68 -11.27 12.55
C TRP A 156 -15.08 -10.18 11.56
N THR A 157 -16.31 -9.69 11.70
CA THR A 157 -16.74 -8.40 11.11
C THR A 157 -16.13 -7.26 11.93
N MET A 158 -15.94 -6.09 11.32
CA MET A 158 -15.30 -4.86 11.86
C MET A 158 -16.01 -4.23 13.09
N GLY A 159 -16.46 -5.02 14.06
CA GLY A 159 -17.25 -4.59 15.21
C GLY A 159 -16.45 -4.28 16.48
N ASN A 160 -15.14 -4.56 16.53
CA ASN A 160 -14.36 -4.47 17.77
C ASN A 160 -13.19 -3.47 17.73
N MET A 161 -13.27 -2.45 16.87
CA MET A 161 -12.51 -1.22 17.09
C MET A 161 -13.46 -0.22 17.74
N ASN A 162 -13.57 -0.27 19.07
CA ASN A 162 -14.20 0.79 19.86
C ASN A 162 -13.11 1.44 20.73
N PRO A 163 -13.17 2.77 20.93
CA PRO A 163 -12.08 3.57 21.43
C PRO A 163 -12.05 3.55 22.96
N HIS A 164 -10.84 3.53 23.50
CA HIS A 164 -10.56 4.01 24.85
C HIS A 164 -9.51 5.11 24.76
#